data_AF-A0AA89LRH3-F1
#
_entry.id   AF-A0AA89LRH3-F1
#
_cell.length_a   1.000
_cell.length_b   1.000
_cell.length_c   1.000
_cell.angle_alpha   90.00
_cell.angle_beta   90.00
_cell.angle_gamma   90.00
#
_symmetry.space_group_name_H-M   'P 1'
#
loop_
_entity.id
_entity.type
_entity.pdbx_description
1 polymer ?
#
loop_
_entity_poly.entity_id
_entity_poly.type
_entity_poly.pdbx_seq_one_letter_code
_entity_poly.pdbx_strand_id
1 'polypeptide(L)'
;MVTTVAKAAKPAGRRPRSTQIAGAEAQQHLLRAAEELFYQEGIRAVGVDAVVERAGVNKMSLYRQFASKDELVLAYLDRMDACFFERFDTSAAKHPGDPKAQLVQYFDDLAQRATQPGYRGCPFVNVATEFSELDHPVRLAVADNKDRLMTRLVALSEAAGAREPQALADALALLIEGIYAASQTYRPGASPIGCAPRVARQLIDAACA
;
A
#
# COMPACT_ATOMS: atom_id res chain seq x y z
N MET A 1 11.68 -81.80 5.57
CA MET A 1 11.97 -80.49 4.96
C MET A 1 10.67 -79.71 4.85
N VAL A 2 10.40 -78.84 5.82
CA VAL A 2 9.32 -77.84 5.74
C VAL A 2 9.93 -76.53 6.25
N THR A 3 10.18 -75.61 5.33
CA THR A 3 10.83 -74.32 5.60
C THR A 3 9.75 -73.26 5.75
N THR A 4 9.62 -72.70 6.95
CA THR A 4 8.73 -71.59 7.27
C THR A 4 9.32 -70.29 6.71
N VAL A 5 8.59 -69.59 5.84
CA VAL A 5 8.99 -68.29 5.29
C VAL A 5 8.42 -67.18 6.19
N ALA A 6 9.29 -66.38 6.79
CA ALA A 6 8.93 -65.21 7.59
C ALA A 6 8.47 -64.03 6.71
N LYS A 7 7.39 -63.38 7.12
CA LYS A 7 6.77 -62.23 6.44
C LYS A 7 7.50 -60.94 6.81
N ALA A 8 8.09 -60.27 5.82
CA ALA A 8 8.78 -58.99 6.02
C ALA A 8 7.79 -57.84 6.28
N ALA A 9 8.11 -57.01 7.29
CA ALA A 9 7.36 -55.79 7.61
C ALA A 9 7.72 -54.65 6.65
N LYS A 10 6.69 -53.92 6.17
CA LYS A 10 6.85 -52.70 5.36
C LYS A 10 7.48 -51.58 6.18
N PRO A 11 8.42 -50.79 5.63
CA PRO A 11 8.93 -49.61 6.33
C PRO A 11 7.85 -48.52 6.36
N ALA A 12 7.69 -47.91 7.54
CA ALA A 12 6.83 -46.76 7.74
C ALA A 12 7.36 -45.57 6.92
N GLY A 13 6.49 -45.02 6.05
CA GLY A 13 6.78 -43.83 5.26
C GLY A 13 7.10 -42.64 6.17
N ARG A 14 8.30 -42.08 6.01
CA ARG A 14 8.76 -40.88 6.68
C ARG A 14 7.91 -39.71 6.21
N ARG A 15 7.05 -39.15 7.07
CA ARG A 15 6.33 -37.89 6.79
C ARG A 15 7.35 -36.83 6.37
N PRO A 16 7.10 -36.05 5.30
CA PRO A 16 8.00 -34.97 4.93
C PRO A 16 8.08 -33.99 6.10
N ARG A 17 9.29 -33.78 6.62
CA ARG A 17 9.57 -32.67 7.54
C ARG A 17 9.13 -31.41 6.80
N SER A 18 8.25 -30.62 7.41
CA SER A 18 7.92 -29.28 6.92
C SER A 18 9.23 -28.56 6.66
N THR A 19 9.56 -28.32 5.40
CA THR A 19 10.67 -27.47 5.01
C THR A 19 10.40 -26.14 5.67
N GLN A 20 11.19 -25.81 6.70
CA GLN A 20 11.17 -24.47 7.26
C GLN A 20 11.53 -23.54 6.11
N ILE A 21 10.54 -22.79 5.63
CA ILE A 21 10.74 -21.72 4.65
C ILE A 21 11.90 -20.86 5.18
N ALA A 22 12.90 -20.60 4.33
CA ALA A 22 14.09 -19.87 4.74
C ALA A 22 13.70 -18.50 5.33
N GLY A 23 14.49 -17.95 6.25
CA GLY A 23 14.12 -16.75 7.01
C GLY A 23 13.61 -15.58 6.14
N ALA A 24 14.28 -15.31 5.03
CA ALA A 24 13.91 -14.25 4.09
C ALA A 24 12.62 -14.56 3.31
N GLU A 25 12.42 -15.80 2.88
CA GLU A 25 11.17 -16.22 2.21
C GLU A 25 9.97 -16.11 3.17
N ALA A 26 10.16 -16.47 4.45
CA ALA A 26 9.12 -16.34 5.47
C ALA A 26 8.74 -14.87 5.72
N GLN A 27 9.72 -13.97 5.78
CA GLN A 27 9.47 -12.53 5.91
C GLN A 27 8.65 -11.99 4.74
N GLN A 28 9.00 -12.36 3.50
CA GLN A 28 8.27 -11.94 2.31
C GLN A 28 6.84 -12.48 2.28
N HIS A 29 6.62 -13.73 2.68
CA HIS A 29 5.28 -14.33 2.74
C HIS A 29 4.40 -13.63 3.79
N LEU A 30 4.97 -13.35 4.97
CA LEU A 30 4.29 -12.59 6.02
C LEU A 30 3.92 -11.18 5.56
N LEU A 31 4.84 -10.47 4.91
CA LEU A 31 4.59 -9.12 4.43
C LEU A 31 3.49 -9.09 3.36
N ARG A 32 3.52 -10.01 2.38
CA ARG A 32 2.47 -10.12 1.36
C ARG A 32 1.09 -10.41 1.98
N ALA A 33 1.04 -11.34 2.93
CA ALA A 33 -0.19 -11.66 3.65
C ALA A 33 -0.71 -10.45 4.44
N ALA A 34 0.18 -9.73 5.13
CA ALA A 34 -0.15 -8.53 5.87
C ALA A 34 -0.68 -7.42 4.95
N GLU A 35 -0.09 -7.22 3.78
CA GLU A 35 -0.56 -6.22 2.82
C GLU A 35 -1.99 -6.47 2.36
N GLU A 36 -2.28 -7.72 1.96
CA GLU A 36 -3.62 -8.10 1.51
C GLU A 36 -4.64 -7.89 2.63
N LEU A 37 -4.36 -8.43 3.82
CA LEU A 37 -5.28 -8.42 4.95
C LEU A 37 -5.43 -7.02 5.55
N PHE A 38 -4.34 -6.31 5.85
CA PHE A 38 -4.41 -4.98 6.44
C PHE A 38 -5.05 -3.98 5.49
N TYR A 39 -4.74 -4.05 4.18
CA TYR A 39 -5.38 -3.14 3.24
C TYR A 39 -6.88 -3.40 3.15
N GLN A 40 -7.31 -4.65 2.99
CA GLN A 40 -8.73 -4.99 2.75
C GLN A 40 -9.59 -4.97 4.02
N GLU A 41 -9.06 -5.46 5.14
CA GLU A 41 -9.85 -5.75 6.35
C GLU A 41 -9.52 -4.81 7.52
N GLY A 42 -8.43 -4.06 7.44
CA GLY A 42 -7.98 -3.13 8.49
C GLY A 42 -7.05 -3.77 9.51
N ILE A 43 -6.22 -2.95 10.15
CA ILE A 43 -5.13 -3.42 11.00
C ILE A 43 -5.67 -4.00 12.31
N ARG A 44 -6.59 -3.31 12.99
CA ARG A 44 -7.13 -3.73 14.29
C ARG A 44 -7.95 -5.01 14.18
N ALA A 45 -8.69 -5.20 13.09
CA ALA A 45 -9.50 -6.40 12.86
C ALA A 45 -8.64 -7.64 12.57
N VAL A 46 -7.50 -7.48 11.90
CA VAL A 46 -6.65 -8.61 11.50
C VAL A 46 -5.71 -9.02 12.64
N GLY A 47 -5.93 -10.20 13.20
CA GLY A 47 -5.01 -10.81 14.18
C GLY A 47 -3.73 -11.36 13.55
N VAL A 48 -2.67 -11.51 14.35
CA VAL A 48 -1.41 -12.15 13.89
C VAL A 48 -1.63 -13.59 13.42
N ASP A 49 -2.63 -14.28 13.97
CA ASP A 49 -2.96 -15.65 13.62
C ASP A 49 -3.50 -15.75 12.18
N ALA A 50 -4.33 -14.79 11.75
CA ALA A 50 -4.83 -14.71 10.38
C ALA A 50 -3.69 -14.43 9.37
N VAL A 51 -2.71 -13.59 9.75
CA VAL A 51 -1.53 -13.31 8.91
C VAL A 51 -0.69 -14.57 8.71
N VAL A 52 -0.37 -15.31 9.78
CA VAL A 52 0.48 -16.51 9.64
C VAL A 52 -0.22 -17.63 8.90
N GLU A 53 -1.55 -17.77 9.08
CA GLU A 53 -2.38 -18.69 8.31
C GLU A 53 -2.32 -18.35 6.81
N ARG A 54 -2.56 -17.09 6.45
CA ARG A 54 -2.48 -16.63 5.05
C ARG A 54 -1.09 -16.78 4.46
N ALA A 55 -0.04 -16.50 5.25
CA ALA A 55 1.34 -16.61 4.82
C ALA A 55 1.84 -18.07 4.72
N GLY A 56 1.09 -19.05 5.25
CA GLY A 56 1.52 -20.45 5.31
C GLY A 56 2.73 -20.67 6.22
N VAL A 57 2.91 -19.82 7.24
CA VAL A 57 3.99 -19.93 8.23
C VAL A 57 3.43 -20.12 9.63
N ASN A 58 4.29 -20.38 10.62
CA ASN A 58 3.87 -20.45 12.02
C ASN A 58 4.15 -19.13 12.77
N LYS A 59 3.48 -18.97 13.92
CA LYS A 59 3.59 -17.79 14.79
C LYS A 59 5.01 -17.52 15.29
N MET A 60 5.80 -18.57 15.55
CA MET A 60 7.20 -18.40 15.94
C MET A 60 8.05 -17.80 14.80
N SER A 61 7.77 -18.16 13.55
CA SER A 61 8.41 -17.54 12.39
C SER A 61 8.03 -16.08 12.24
N LEU A 62 6.78 -15.68 12.52
CA LEU A 62 6.39 -14.26 12.54
C LEU A 62 7.23 -13.47 13.55
N TYR A 63 7.27 -13.90 14.80
CA TYR A 63 7.99 -13.18 15.85
C TYR A 63 9.53 -13.22 15.70
N ARG A 64 10.06 -14.12 14.86
CA ARG A 64 11.47 -14.08 14.46
C ARG A 64 11.76 -13.00 13.42
N GLN A 65 10.77 -12.60 12.61
CA GLN A 65 10.92 -11.58 11.57
C GLN A 65 10.47 -10.19 12.02
N PHE A 66 9.46 -10.12 12.89
CA PHE A 66 8.87 -8.88 13.40
C PHE A 66 8.64 -9.02 14.90
N ALA A 67 9.29 -8.20 15.71
CA ALA A 67 9.22 -8.26 17.17
C ALA A 67 7.81 -7.96 17.71
N SER A 68 7.00 -7.25 16.93
CA SER A 68 5.62 -6.93 17.26
C SER A 68 4.73 -6.87 16.01
N LYS A 69 3.42 -6.79 16.22
CA LYS A 69 2.48 -6.51 15.13
C LYS A 69 2.71 -5.10 14.55
N ASP A 70 3.11 -4.14 15.38
CA ASP A 70 3.39 -2.78 14.91
C ASP A 70 4.61 -2.75 13.99
N GLU A 71 5.65 -3.55 14.25
CA GLU A 71 6.77 -3.69 13.31
C GLU A 71 6.34 -4.28 11.98
N LEU A 72 5.41 -5.24 11.98
CA LEU A 72 4.82 -5.76 10.74
C LEU A 72 3.98 -4.68 10.01
N VAL A 73 3.25 -3.84 10.76
CA VAL A 73 2.50 -2.70 10.20
C VAL A 73 3.43 -1.66 9.60
N LEU A 74 4.55 -1.34 10.24
CA LEU A 74 5.56 -0.43 9.72
C LEU A 74 6.17 -0.97 8.42
N ALA A 75 6.55 -2.25 8.38
CA ALA A 75 7.04 -2.89 7.16
C ALA A 75 5.99 -2.89 6.03
N TYR A 76 4.71 -3.06 6.37
CA TYR A 76 3.59 -2.89 5.43
C TYR A 76 3.53 -1.48 4.87
N LEU A 77 3.59 -0.46 5.73
CA LEU A 77 3.58 0.95 5.32
C LEU A 77 4.78 1.32 4.46
N ASP A 78 5.98 0.83 4.77
CA ASP A 78 7.18 1.05 3.97
C ASP A 78 7.01 0.54 2.54
N ARG A 79 6.41 -0.65 2.38
CA ARG A 79 6.11 -1.17 1.04
C ARG A 79 5.00 -0.39 0.34
N MET A 80 3.97 0.02 1.05
CA MET A 80 2.90 0.86 0.48
C MET A 80 3.43 2.22 0.04
N ASP A 81 4.38 2.77 0.78
CA ASP A 81 5.09 4.02 0.47
C ASP A 81 5.89 3.88 -0.82
N ALA A 82 6.74 2.85 -0.91
CA ALA A 82 7.53 2.56 -2.09
C ALA A 82 6.64 2.40 -3.33
N CYS A 83 5.56 1.61 -3.22
CA CYS A 83 4.60 1.43 -4.32
C CYS A 83 3.87 2.73 -4.68
N PHE A 84 3.55 3.58 -3.70
CA PHE A 84 2.91 4.87 -3.96
C PHE A 84 3.82 5.78 -4.77
N PHE A 85 5.07 5.94 -4.34
CA PHE A 85 6.02 6.80 -5.04
C PHE A 85 6.41 6.22 -6.39
N GLU A 86 6.65 4.91 -6.52
CA GLU A 86 6.87 4.27 -7.83
C GLU A 86 5.75 4.59 -8.84
N ARG A 87 4.49 4.53 -8.41
CA ARG A 87 3.34 4.92 -9.27
C ARG A 87 3.36 6.40 -9.63
N PHE A 88 3.76 7.26 -8.70
CA PHE A 88 3.90 8.68 -8.93
C PHE A 88 5.01 8.96 -9.97
N ASP A 89 6.20 8.38 -9.79
CA ASP A 89 7.33 8.47 -10.73
C ASP A 89 6.95 7.97 -12.11
N THR A 90 6.32 6.79 -12.17
CA THR A 90 5.87 6.18 -13.43
C THR A 90 4.88 7.07 -14.17
N SER A 91 3.98 7.73 -13.44
CA SER A 91 3.04 8.69 -14.01
C SER A 91 3.77 9.92 -14.57
N ALA A 92 4.67 10.53 -13.79
CA ALA A 92 5.43 11.69 -14.22
C ALA A 92 6.38 11.38 -15.40
N ALA A 93 6.94 10.18 -15.46
CA ALA A 93 7.83 9.75 -16.54
C ALA A 93 7.15 9.69 -17.91
N LYS A 94 5.81 9.68 -17.98
CA LYS A 94 5.05 9.74 -19.24
C LYS A 94 5.15 11.09 -19.95
N HIS A 95 5.51 12.16 -19.24
CA HIS A 95 5.60 13.53 -19.77
C HIS A 95 6.93 14.19 -19.37
N PRO A 96 8.07 13.72 -19.89
CA PRO A 96 9.37 14.26 -19.52
C PRO A 96 9.51 15.73 -19.94
N GLY A 97 9.87 16.60 -18.99
CA GLY A 97 10.07 18.03 -19.23
C GLY A 97 8.79 18.87 -19.25
N ASP A 98 7.61 18.29 -18.98
CA ASP A 98 6.34 19.01 -18.88
C ASP A 98 5.70 18.82 -17.50
N PRO A 99 6.10 19.62 -16.49
CA PRO A 99 5.60 19.49 -15.12
C PRO A 99 4.09 19.68 -14.98
N LYS A 100 3.45 20.48 -15.85
CA LYS A 100 1.98 20.62 -15.85
C LYS A 100 1.31 19.32 -16.29
N ALA A 101 1.79 18.72 -17.39
CA ALA A 101 1.29 17.44 -17.86
C ALA A 101 1.59 16.30 -16.87
N GLN A 102 2.75 16.32 -16.19
CA GLN A 102 3.10 15.35 -15.15
C GLN A 102 2.11 15.37 -13.98
N LEU A 103 1.76 16.56 -13.48
CA LEU A 103 0.77 16.72 -12.42
C LEU A 103 -0.60 16.19 -12.87
N VAL A 104 -1.08 16.58 -14.05
CA VAL A 104 -2.38 16.10 -14.58
C VAL A 104 -2.38 14.58 -14.77
N GLN A 105 -1.30 14.01 -15.30
CA GLN A 105 -1.18 12.58 -15.55
C GLN A 105 -1.30 11.76 -14.26
N TYR A 106 -0.82 12.28 -13.12
CA TYR A 106 -0.99 11.60 -11.84
C TYR A 106 -2.47 11.44 -11.47
N PHE A 107 -3.29 12.46 -11.75
CA PHE A 107 -4.73 12.38 -11.53
C PHE A 107 -5.43 11.46 -12.52
N ASP A 108 -4.99 11.39 -13.78
CA ASP A 108 -5.50 10.42 -14.75
C ASP A 108 -5.28 8.98 -14.25
N ASP A 109 -4.05 8.67 -13.86
CA ASP A 109 -3.67 7.34 -13.36
C ASP A 109 -4.37 7.02 -12.02
N LEU A 110 -4.48 7.99 -11.12
CA LEU A 110 -5.16 7.82 -9.85
C LEU A 110 -6.66 7.60 -10.03
N ALA A 111 -7.32 8.36 -10.91
CA ALA A 111 -8.74 8.17 -11.21
C ALA A 111 -9.01 6.79 -11.82
N GLN A 112 -8.15 6.33 -12.74
CA GLN A 112 -8.27 4.99 -13.30
C GLN A 112 -8.13 3.90 -12.24
N ARG A 113 -7.13 3.98 -11.36
CA ARG A 113 -6.94 3.00 -10.27
C ARG A 113 -8.08 3.04 -9.26
N ALA A 114 -8.52 4.24 -8.87
CA ALA A 114 -9.51 4.43 -7.82
C ALA A 114 -10.94 3.98 -8.20
N THR A 115 -11.16 3.69 -9.48
CA THR A 115 -12.41 3.14 -10.00
C THR A 115 -12.36 1.62 -10.22
N GLN A 116 -11.21 0.97 -9.97
CA GLN A 116 -11.09 -0.49 -10.11
C GLN A 116 -11.77 -1.24 -8.96
N PRO A 117 -12.36 -2.42 -9.22
CA PRO A 117 -12.88 -3.28 -8.16
C PRO A 117 -11.81 -3.63 -7.11
N GLY A 118 -12.20 -3.63 -5.83
CA GLY A 118 -11.29 -3.95 -4.72
C GLY A 118 -10.34 -2.82 -4.32
N TYR A 119 -10.44 -1.65 -4.95
CA TYR A 119 -9.71 -0.46 -4.51
C TYR A 119 -10.28 0.04 -3.18
N ARG A 120 -9.42 0.25 -2.18
CA ARG A 120 -9.81 0.64 -0.83
C ARG A 120 -9.12 1.94 -0.37
N GLY A 121 -9.03 2.91 -1.27
CA GLY A 121 -8.49 4.23 -0.96
C GLY A 121 -6.99 4.20 -0.60
N CYS A 122 -6.59 5.17 0.22
CA CYS A 122 -5.21 5.35 0.65
C CYS A 122 -4.87 4.42 1.83
N PRO A 123 -3.79 3.61 1.74
CA PRO A 123 -3.36 2.78 2.87
C PRO A 123 -3.05 3.64 4.11
N PHE A 124 -2.39 4.79 3.94
CA PHE A 124 -2.01 5.68 5.06
C PHE A 124 -3.21 6.31 5.77
N VAL A 125 -4.25 6.70 5.03
CA VAL A 125 -5.49 7.23 5.64
C VAL A 125 -6.20 6.12 6.41
N ASN A 126 -6.33 4.93 5.83
CA ASN A 126 -6.94 3.79 6.50
C ASN A 126 -6.22 3.50 7.83
N VAL A 127 -4.89 3.46 7.81
CA VAL A 127 -4.09 3.31 9.04
C VAL A 127 -4.33 4.46 10.01
N ALA A 128 -4.30 5.72 9.57
CA ALA A 128 -4.52 6.87 10.46
C ALA A 128 -5.86 6.82 11.18
N THR A 129 -6.92 6.32 10.54
CA THR A 129 -8.24 6.16 11.19
C THR A 129 -8.25 5.10 12.28
N GLU A 130 -7.28 4.18 12.27
CA GLU A 130 -7.15 3.10 13.24
C GLU A 130 -6.12 3.39 14.34
N PHE A 131 -5.37 4.49 14.29
CA PHE A 131 -4.35 4.82 15.29
C PHE A 131 -4.53 6.28 15.72
N SER A 132 -5.08 6.55 16.91
CA SER A 132 -5.40 7.93 17.36
C SER A 132 -4.17 8.72 17.81
N GLU A 133 -3.22 8.05 18.49
CA GLU A 133 -2.07 8.67 19.15
C GLU A 133 -1.05 9.19 18.13
N LEU A 134 -0.84 10.51 18.10
CA LEU A 134 -0.01 11.17 17.08
C LEU A 134 1.47 10.81 17.17
N ASP A 135 1.95 10.47 18.36
CA ASP A 135 3.33 10.08 18.67
C ASP A 135 3.59 8.58 18.47
N HIS A 136 2.57 7.80 18.14
CA HIS A 136 2.72 6.38 17.84
C HIS A 136 3.60 6.18 16.59
N PRO A 137 4.55 5.22 16.57
CA PRO A 137 5.45 5.01 15.43
C PRO A 137 4.73 4.86 14.08
N VAL A 138 3.62 4.11 14.06
CA VAL A 138 2.77 3.95 12.87
C VAL A 138 2.17 5.28 12.38
N ARG A 139 1.85 6.22 13.28
CA ARG A 139 1.34 7.55 12.92
C ARG A 139 2.44 8.48 12.42
N LEU A 140 3.66 8.35 12.93
CA LEU A 140 4.83 9.04 12.38
C LEU A 140 5.11 8.59 10.94
N ALA A 141 5.05 7.28 10.65
CA ALA A 141 5.19 6.78 9.28
C ALA A 141 4.12 7.32 8.31
N VAL A 142 2.89 7.56 8.79
CA VAL A 142 1.86 8.24 8.00
C VAL A 142 2.23 9.69 7.72
N ALA A 143 2.71 10.42 8.72
CA ALA A 143 3.14 11.82 8.55
C ALA A 143 4.29 11.92 7.55
N ASP A 144 5.30 11.06 7.66
CA ASP A 144 6.46 11.03 6.76
C ASP A 144 6.06 10.81 5.29
N ASN A 145 5.06 9.95 5.02
CA ASN A 145 4.52 9.78 3.68
C ASN A 145 3.88 11.08 3.14
N LYS A 146 3.11 11.79 3.97
CA LYS A 146 2.44 13.04 3.59
C LYS A 146 3.45 14.16 3.35
N ASP A 147 4.47 14.28 4.19
CA ASP A 147 5.53 15.28 4.03
C ASP A 147 6.31 15.06 2.74
N ARG A 148 6.59 13.80 2.37
CA ARG A 148 7.23 13.46 1.10
C ARG A 148 6.34 13.72 -0.11
N LEU A 149 5.04 13.44 0.00
CA LEU A 149 4.08 13.80 -1.05
C LEU A 149 4.04 15.32 -1.25
N MET A 150 3.94 16.08 -0.17
CA MET A 150 3.93 17.55 -0.22
C MET A 150 5.20 18.11 -0.81
N THR A 151 6.37 17.64 -0.38
CA THR A 151 7.67 18.01 -0.95
C THR A 151 7.67 17.86 -2.47
N ARG A 152 7.12 16.75 -2.97
CA ARG A 152 7.08 16.46 -4.40
C ARG A 152 6.09 17.31 -5.18
N LEU A 153 4.90 17.53 -4.61
CA LEU A 153 3.87 18.38 -5.23
C LEU A 153 4.33 19.83 -5.30
N VAL A 154 5.01 20.33 -4.26
CA VAL A 154 5.60 21.67 -4.25
C VAL A 154 6.65 21.78 -5.34
N ALA A 155 7.61 20.85 -5.42
CA ALA A 155 8.66 20.87 -6.44
C ALA A 155 8.10 20.85 -7.88
N LEU A 156 7.07 20.03 -8.15
CA LEU A 156 6.42 20.02 -9.46
C LEU A 156 5.60 21.29 -9.73
N SER A 157 4.98 21.86 -8.71
CA SER A 157 4.23 23.12 -8.83
C SER A 157 5.17 24.29 -9.13
N GLU A 158 6.35 24.33 -8.51
CA GLU A 158 7.42 25.28 -8.83
C GLU A 158 7.89 25.11 -10.27
N ALA A 159 8.22 23.89 -10.67
CA ALA A 159 8.65 23.60 -12.04
C ALA A 159 7.58 23.94 -13.09
N ALA A 160 6.29 23.82 -12.74
CA ALA A 160 5.15 24.21 -13.58
C ALA A 160 4.99 25.72 -13.75
N GLY A 161 5.71 26.53 -12.97
CA GLY A 161 5.59 27.99 -12.99
C GLY A 161 4.40 28.53 -12.21
N ALA A 162 3.94 27.82 -11.17
CA ALA A 162 2.88 28.31 -10.31
C ALA A 162 3.32 29.58 -9.55
N ARG A 163 2.44 30.59 -9.48
CA ARG A 163 2.70 31.82 -8.73
C ARG A 163 2.84 31.58 -7.22
N GLU A 164 2.06 30.63 -6.70
CA GLU A 164 2.07 30.19 -5.30
C GLU A 164 2.17 28.66 -5.25
N PRO A 165 3.37 28.07 -5.38
CA PRO A 165 3.56 26.63 -5.49
C PRO A 165 3.01 25.82 -4.31
N GLN A 166 3.14 26.35 -3.09
CA GLN A 166 2.58 25.72 -1.89
C GLN A 166 1.05 25.64 -1.96
N ALA A 167 0.37 26.73 -2.35
CA ALA A 167 -1.08 26.75 -2.44
C ALA A 167 -1.62 25.79 -3.51
N LEU A 168 -0.91 25.68 -4.65
CA LEU A 168 -1.25 24.67 -5.65
C LEU A 168 -1.04 23.25 -5.11
N ALA A 169 0.09 22.98 -4.46
CA ALA A 169 0.37 21.68 -3.86
C ALA A 169 -0.69 21.27 -2.83
N ASP A 170 -1.11 22.19 -1.96
CA ASP A 170 -2.17 21.95 -0.96
C ASP A 170 -3.50 21.59 -1.63
N ALA A 171 -3.89 22.33 -2.67
CA ALA A 171 -5.12 22.07 -3.42
C ALA A 171 -5.09 20.71 -4.13
N LEU A 172 -3.95 20.36 -4.73
CA LEU A 172 -3.75 19.06 -5.39
C LEU A 172 -3.74 17.92 -4.37
N ALA A 173 -3.10 18.09 -3.21
CA ALA A 173 -3.11 17.11 -2.13
C ALA A 173 -4.53 16.86 -1.60
N LEU A 174 -5.32 17.92 -1.37
CA LEU A 174 -6.73 17.79 -0.99
C LEU A 174 -7.56 17.07 -2.06
N LEU A 175 -7.29 17.31 -3.34
CA LEU A 175 -7.96 16.58 -4.43
C LEU A 175 -7.60 15.09 -4.42
N ILE A 176 -6.33 14.74 -4.15
CA ILE A 176 -5.87 13.36 -3.98
C ILE A 176 -6.64 12.67 -2.84
N GLU A 177 -6.73 13.32 -1.67
CA GLU A 177 -7.50 12.79 -0.53
C GLU A 177 -8.99 12.63 -0.88
N GLY A 178 -9.55 13.59 -1.60
CA GLY A 178 -10.92 13.53 -2.09
C GLY A 178 -11.20 12.33 -2.98
N ILE A 179 -10.25 11.95 -3.85
CA ILE A 179 -10.36 10.75 -4.69
C ILE A 179 -10.34 9.48 -3.84
N TYR A 180 -9.44 9.40 -2.87
CA TYR A 180 -9.37 8.25 -1.96
C TYR A 180 -10.66 8.10 -1.15
N ALA A 181 -11.19 9.17 -0.59
CA ALA A 181 -12.45 9.14 0.15
C ALA A 181 -13.63 8.79 -0.76
N ALA A 182 -13.69 9.37 -1.96
CA ALA A 182 -14.77 9.12 -2.92
C ALA A 182 -14.79 7.65 -3.39
N SER A 183 -13.63 7.00 -3.50
CA SER A 183 -13.54 5.58 -3.88
C SER A 183 -14.17 4.62 -2.85
N GLN A 184 -14.31 5.08 -1.61
CA GLN A 184 -14.84 4.26 -0.50
C GLN A 184 -16.29 4.60 -0.14
N THR A 185 -16.69 5.85 -0.35
CA THR A 185 -17.98 6.38 0.13
C THR A 185 -19.09 6.32 -0.91
N TYR A 186 -18.75 6.37 -2.21
CA TYR A 186 -19.72 6.28 -3.29
C TYR A 186 -19.86 4.84 -3.79
N ARG A 187 -21.05 4.50 -4.27
CA ARG A 187 -21.28 3.19 -4.91
C ARG A 187 -20.47 3.08 -6.21
N PRO A 188 -20.04 1.85 -6.60
CA PRO A 188 -19.41 1.62 -7.89
C PRO A 188 -20.25 2.22 -9.02
N GLY A 189 -19.60 2.99 -9.91
CA GLY A 189 -20.25 3.68 -11.04
C GLY A 189 -20.93 5.01 -10.72
N ALA A 190 -21.03 5.41 -9.44
CA ALA A 190 -21.65 6.68 -9.03
C ALA A 190 -20.66 7.70 -8.45
N SER A 191 -19.37 7.37 -8.38
CA SER A 191 -18.36 8.27 -7.80
C SER A 191 -18.00 9.42 -8.74
N PRO A 192 -17.71 10.63 -8.22
CA PRO A 192 -17.32 11.78 -9.04
C PRO A 192 -15.87 11.72 -9.53
N ILE A 193 -15.13 10.63 -9.26
CA ILE A 193 -13.67 10.52 -9.45
C ILE A 193 -13.25 10.84 -10.89
N GLY A 194 -14.08 10.51 -11.89
CA GLY A 194 -13.77 10.77 -13.30
C GLY A 194 -13.58 12.26 -13.66
N CYS A 195 -14.02 13.20 -12.81
CA CYS A 195 -13.78 14.62 -13.04
C CYS A 195 -12.40 15.09 -12.56
N ALA A 196 -11.69 14.30 -11.76
CA ALA A 196 -10.46 14.72 -11.08
C ALA A 196 -9.36 15.25 -12.01
N PRO A 197 -9.06 14.61 -13.17
CA PRO A 197 -8.02 15.15 -14.07
C PRO A 197 -8.38 16.51 -14.65
N ARG A 198 -9.66 16.72 -14.97
CA ARG A 198 -10.17 18.02 -15.43
C ARG A 198 -10.05 19.08 -14.34
N VAL A 199 -10.43 18.75 -13.11
CA VAL A 199 -10.33 19.68 -11.96
C VAL A 199 -8.87 20.02 -11.66
N ALA A 200 -7.97 19.03 -11.66
CA ALA A 200 -6.54 19.26 -11.48
C ALA A 200 -5.98 20.21 -12.54
N ARG A 201 -6.32 19.99 -13.83
CA ARG A 201 -5.92 20.88 -14.91
C ARG A 201 -6.39 22.32 -14.69
N GLN A 202 -7.65 22.51 -14.28
CA GLN A 202 -8.19 23.84 -13.98
C GLN A 202 -7.43 24.54 -12.85
N LEU A 203 -7.07 23.82 -11.79
CA LEU A 203 -6.26 24.36 -10.68
C LEU A 203 -4.85 24.75 -11.15
N ILE A 204 -4.20 23.88 -11.93
CA ILE A 204 -2.85 24.11 -12.46
C ILE A 204 -2.83 25.31 -13.41
N ASP A 205 -3.77 25.37 -14.36
CA ASP A 205 -3.87 26.47 -15.32
C ASP A 205 -4.10 27.80 -14.61
N ALA A 206 -5.02 27.84 -13.62
CA ALA A 206 -5.29 29.05 -12.84
C ALA A 206 -4.07 29.52 -12.02
N ALA A 207 -3.29 28.58 -11.47
CA ALA A 207 -2.11 28.88 -10.66
C ALA A 207 -0.90 29.34 -11.49
N CYS A 208 -0.81 28.93 -12.76
CA CYS A 208 0.31 29.22 -13.66
C CYS A 208 -0.01 30.26 -14.74
N ALA A 209 -1.18 30.89 -14.68
CA ALA A 209 -1.61 31.95 -15.59
C ALA A 209 -0.96 33.31 -15.29
#